data_AF-A0A8J9ZB12-F1
#
_entry.id   AF-A0A8J9ZB12-F1
#
_cell.length_a   1.000
_cell.length_b   1.000
_cell.length_c   1.000
_cell.angle_alpha   90.00
_cell.angle_beta   90.00
_cell.angle_gamma   90.00
#
_symmetry.space_group_name_H-M   'P 1'
#
loop_
_entity.id
_entity.type
_entity.pdbx_description
1 polymer ?
#
loop_
_entity_poly.entity_id
_entity_poly.type
_entity_poly.pdbx_seq_one_letter_code
_entity_poly.pdbx_strand_id
1 'polypeptide(L)'
;MAPTWLPKVIGMFHPIVGGFGGSFAGKENMVWYDTEVKKPWWTPPKYVFGPVWASLYASMGMVSPTWAPPILASLLPHLGGFGGAVITSKNVRTWYDTEIKKPWFKPPNWLFAPVWTALYTAMG
;
A
#
# COMPACT_ATOMS: atom_id res chain seq x y z
N MET A 1 -20.11 21.52 -20.35
CA MET A 1 -20.18 21.06 -18.94
C MET A 1 -19.92 19.56 -18.96
N ALA A 2 -18.86 19.06 -18.31
CA ALA A 2 -18.62 17.62 -18.25
C ALA A 2 -19.70 16.95 -17.38
N PRO A 3 -20.18 15.74 -17.74
CA PRO A 3 -21.16 15.03 -16.92
C PRO A 3 -20.60 14.74 -15.51
N THR A 4 -21.41 14.90 -14.48
CA THR A 4 -21.01 14.72 -13.06
C THR A 4 -20.56 13.29 -12.71
N TRP A 5 -20.82 12.33 -13.59
CA TRP A 5 -20.38 10.94 -13.48
C TRP A 5 -18.99 10.70 -14.07
N LEU A 6 -18.52 11.57 -14.98
CA LEU A 6 -17.27 11.38 -15.71
C LEU A 6 -16.02 11.35 -14.79
N PRO A 7 -15.87 12.25 -13.80
CA PRO A 7 -14.73 12.19 -12.86
C PRO A 7 -14.75 10.92 -12.00
N LYS A 8 -15.94 10.41 -11.64
CA LYS A 8 -16.12 9.21 -10.82
C LYS A 8 -15.68 7.94 -11.56
N VAL A 9 -16.02 7.86 -12.85
CA VAL A 9 -15.61 6.75 -13.72
C VAL A 9 -14.10 6.77 -13.95
N ILE A 10 -13.51 7.93 -14.24
CA ILE A 10 -12.06 8.07 -14.42
C ILE A 10 -11.30 7.68 -13.14
N GLY A 11 -11.78 8.10 -11.97
CA GLY A 11 -11.21 7.73 -10.67
C GLY A 11 -11.32 6.23 -10.33
N MET A 12 -12.31 5.53 -10.88
CA MET A 12 -12.47 4.08 -10.70
C MET A 12 -11.50 3.27 -11.58
N PHE A 13 -11.22 3.73 -12.79
CA PHE A 13 -10.33 3.02 -13.73
C PHE A 13 -8.83 3.31 -13.50
N HIS A 14 -8.48 4.50 -13.00
CA HIS A 14 -7.09 4.87 -12.72
C HIS A 14 -6.33 3.90 -11.79
N PRO A 15 -6.88 3.47 -10.63
CA PRO A 15 -6.20 2.51 -9.75
C PRO A 15 -6.19 1.08 -10.32
N ILE A 16 -7.14 0.71 -11.19
CA ILE A 16 -7.15 -0.60 -11.84
C ILE A 16 -5.98 -0.70 -12.83
N VAL A 17 -5.74 0.35 -13.63
CA VAL A 17 -4.60 0.38 -14.57
C VAL A 17 -3.26 0.35 -13.81
N GLY A 18 -3.13 1.14 -12.74
CA GLY A 18 -1.92 1.13 -11.89
C GLY A 18 -1.72 -0.19 -11.16
N GLY A 19 -2.79 -0.77 -10.61
CA GLY A 19 -2.76 -2.04 -9.88
C GLY A 19 -2.43 -3.23 -10.77
N PHE A 20 -3.06 -3.33 -11.96
CA PHE A 20 -2.72 -4.37 -12.92
C PHE A 20 -1.32 -4.16 -13.52
N GLY A 21 -0.97 -2.94 -13.92
CA GLY A 21 0.35 -2.63 -14.48
C GLY A 21 1.50 -2.93 -13.51
N GLY A 22 1.37 -2.51 -12.25
CA GLY A 22 2.36 -2.80 -11.20
C GLY A 22 2.45 -4.29 -10.86
N SER A 23 1.34 -5.02 -10.89
CA SER A 23 1.31 -6.45 -10.58
C SER A 23 2.00 -7.32 -11.62
N PHE A 24 2.08 -6.87 -12.89
CA PHE A 24 2.87 -7.55 -13.93
C PHE A 24 4.33 -7.11 -13.95
N ALA A 25 4.61 -5.81 -13.73
CA ALA A 25 5.98 -5.30 -13.68
C ALA A 25 6.82 -5.91 -12.52
N GLY A 26 6.18 -6.32 -11.43
CA GLY A 26 6.87 -6.92 -10.28
C GLY A 26 7.20 -8.41 -10.43
N LYS A 27 6.68 -9.13 -11.44
CA LYS A 27 6.83 -10.60 -11.50
C LYS A 27 8.27 -11.08 -11.52
N GLU A 28 9.16 -10.37 -12.23
CA GLU A 28 10.56 -10.77 -12.41
C GLU A 28 11.40 -10.53 -11.15
N ASN A 29 10.98 -9.62 -10.27
CA ASN A 29 11.69 -9.30 -9.02
C ASN A 29 11.23 -10.14 -7.81
N MET A 30 10.39 -11.16 -8.03
CA MET A 30 9.78 -11.97 -6.97
C MET A 30 10.43 -13.36 -6.83
N VAL A 31 11.60 -13.59 -7.45
CA VAL A 31 12.33 -14.87 -7.36
C VAL A 31 12.62 -15.23 -5.90
N TRP A 32 13.14 -14.28 -5.12
CA TRP A 32 13.39 -14.47 -3.68
C TRP A 32 12.13 -14.87 -2.90
N TYR A 33 10.95 -14.36 -3.29
CA TYR A 33 9.67 -14.69 -2.66
C TYR A 33 9.24 -16.13 -2.96
N ASP A 34 9.71 -16.70 -4.07
CA ASP A 34 9.48 -18.09 -4.42
C ASP A 34 10.51 -19.04 -3.84
N THR A 35 11.78 -18.62 -3.80
CA THR A 35 12.90 -19.50 -3.48
C THR A 35 13.31 -19.45 -2.00
N GLU A 36 13.20 -18.29 -1.35
CA GLU A 36 13.77 -18.07 -0.01
C GLU A 36 12.72 -18.00 1.10
N VAL A 37 11.48 -17.61 0.78
CA VAL A 37 10.42 -17.46 1.78
C VAL A 37 9.78 -18.79 2.13
N LYS A 38 9.89 -19.20 3.40
CA LYS A 38 9.15 -20.34 3.97
C LYS A 38 7.68 -20.00 4.15
N LYS A 39 6.86 -20.39 3.18
CA LYS A 39 5.41 -20.15 3.16
C LYS A 39 4.67 -21.22 3.97
N PRO A 40 3.68 -20.85 4.80
CA PRO A 40 2.78 -21.83 5.40
C PRO A 40 1.88 -22.45 4.33
N TRP A 41 1.40 -23.67 4.58
CA TRP A 41 0.63 -24.44 3.58
C TRP A 41 -0.69 -23.78 3.14
N TRP A 42 -1.22 -22.85 3.92
CA TRP A 42 -2.48 -22.15 3.63
C TRP A 42 -2.32 -20.92 2.75
N THR A 43 -1.12 -20.59 2.26
CA THR A 43 -0.92 -19.42 1.40
C THR A 43 -1.71 -19.56 0.09
N PRO A 44 -2.59 -18.60 -0.24
CA PRO A 44 -3.39 -18.67 -1.45
C PRO A 44 -2.50 -18.60 -2.71
N PRO A 45 -2.91 -19.23 -3.83
CA PRO A 45 -2.16 -19.19 -5.08
C PRO A 45 -1.98 -17.77 -5.63
N LYS A 46 -0.85 -17.49 -6.29
CA LYS A 46 -0.46 -16.15 -6.75
C LYS A 46 -1.47 -15.46 -7.68
N TYR A 47 -2.15 -16.23 -8.52
CA TYR A 47 -3.12 -15.68 -9.47
C TYR A 47 -4.40 -15.16 -8.79
N VAL A 48 -4.64 -15.53 -7.53
CA VAL A 48 -5.80 -15.06 -6.74
C VAL A 48 -5.59 -13.61 -6.27
N PHE A 49 -4.35 -13.16 -6.10
CA PHE A 49 -4.06 -11.81 -5.62
C PHE A 49 -4.58 -10.73 -6.56
N GLY A 50 -4.44 -10.89 -7.88
CA GLY A 50 -4.88 -9.90 -8.87
C GLY A 50 -6.39 -9.59 -8.76
N PRO A 51 -7.27 -10.59 -8.89
CA PRO A 51 -8.72 -10.42 -8.71
C PRO A 51 -9.12 -9.86 -7.33
N VAL A 52 -8.42 -10.27 -6.26
CA VAL A 52 -8.67 -9.77 -4.90
C VAL A 52 -8.35 -8.27 -4.80
N TRP A 53 -7.18 -7.84 -5.29
CA TRP A 53 -6.80 -6.44 -5.32
C TRP A 53 -7.74 -5.60 -6.20
N ALA A 54 -8.12 -6.11 -7.37
CA ALA A 54 -9.09 -5.44 -8.24
C ALA A 54 -10.43 -5.23 -7.53
N SER A 55 -10.90 -6.25 -6.80
CA SER A 55 -12.13 -6.18 -6.01
C SER A 55 -12.02 -5.18 -4.86
N LEU A 56 -10.88 -5.15 -4.15
CA LEU A 56 -10.61 -4.17 -3.10
C LEU A 56 -10.60 -2.74 -3.64
N TYR A 57 -9.88 -2.47 -4.73
CA TYR A 57 -9.85 -1.14 -5.34
C TYR A 57 -11.21 -0.70 -5.87
N ALA A 58 -11.96 -1.62 -6.50
CA ALA A 58 -13.33 -1.36 -6.94
C ALA A 58 -14.26 -1.04 -5.76
N SER A 59 -14.15 -1.80 -4.66
CA SER A 59 -14.93 -1.56 -3.45
C SER A 59 -14.60 -0.21 -2.80
N MET A 60 -13.31 0.17 -2.77
CA MET A 60 -12.86 1.45 -2.22
C MET A 60 -13.35 2.63 -3.07
N GLY A 61 -13.43 2.47 -4.40
CA GLY A 61 -14.05 3.45 -5.30
C GLY A 61 -15.58 3.57 -5.14
N MET A 62 -16.28 2.48 -4.81
CA MET A 62 -17.74 2.49 -4.62
C MET A 62 -18.19 3.12 -3.30
N VAL A 63 -17.38 3.08 -2.24
CA VAL A 63 -17.70 3.66 -0.91
C VAL A 63 -17.56 5.20 -0.88
N SER A 64 -16.99 5.78 -1.94
CA SER A 64 -16.73 7.22 -2.08
C SER A 64 -17.92 8.21 -1.93
N PRO A 65 -19.22 7.88 -2.16
CA PRO A 65 -20.21 8.95 -2.22
C PRO A 65 -20.93 9.27 -0.90
N THR A 66 -20.52 8.73 0.26
CA THR A 66 -21.11 9.13 1.55
C THR A 66 -20.12 9.94 2.39
N TRP A 67 -20.58 11.06 2.93
CA TRP A 67 -19.84 12.11 3.64
C TRP A 67 -19.60 11.81 5.14
N ALA A 68 -20.02 10.63 5.61
CA ALA A 68 -19.89 10.17 6.99
C ALA A 68 -18.54 9.49 7.39
N PRO A 69 -17.65 8.99 6.50
CA PRO A 69 -16.47 8.22 6.91
C PRO A 69 -15.06 8.84 6.70
N PRO A 70 -14.80 10.14 6.44
CA PRO A 70 -13.41 10.59 6.23
C PRO A 70 -12.54 10.39 7.49
N ILE A 71 -13.10 10.60 8.69
CA ILE A 71 -12.37 10.38 9.96
C ILE A 71 -12.04 8.90 10.15
N LEU A 72 -12.98 8.00 9.90
CA LEU A 72 -12.75 6.56 10.04
C LEU A 72 -11.76 6.05 8.97
N ALA A 73 -11.88 6.56 7.74
CA ALA A 73 -10.99 6.24 6.62
C ALA A 73 -9.56 6.74 6.84
N SER A 74 -9.36 7.86 7.53
CA SER A 74 -8.02 8.32 7.94
C SER A 74 -7.52 7.60 9.19
N LEU A 75 -8.36 7.31 10.19
CA LEU A 75 -7.89 6.69 11.44
C LEU A 75 -7.40 5.25 11.24
N LEU A 76 -8.05 4.47 10.39
CA LEU A 76 -7.69 3.07 10.12
C LEU A 76 -6.24 2.90 9.61
N PRO A 77 -5.76 3.62 8.58
CA PRO A 77 -4.36 3.52 8.13
C PRO A 77 -3.37 4.08 9.16
N HIS A 78 -3.74 5.06 9.99
CA HIS A 78 -2.88 5.54 11.07
C HIS A 78 -2.69 4.48 12.17
N LEU A 79 -3.78 3.79 12.57
CA LEU A 79 -3.73 2.72 13.56
C LEU A 79 -2.97 1.49 13.03
N GLY A 80 -3.24 1.09 11.79
CA GLY A 80 -2.53 0.00 11.12
C GLY A 80 -1.05 0.32 10.90
N GLY A 81 -0.75 1.55 10.48
CA GLY A 81 0.62 2.04 10.30
C GLY A 81 1.41 2.07 11.61
N PHE A 82 0.80 2.54 12.70
CA PHE A 82 1.42 2.53 14.02
C PHE A 82 1.66 1.10 14.54
N GLY A 83 0.64 0.23 14.46
CA GLY A 83 0.76 -1.17 14.89
C GLY A 83 1.81 -1.93 14.08
N GLY A 84 1.81 -1.77 12.76
CA GLY A 84 2.81 -2.34 11.87
C GLY A 84 4.21 -1.82 12.15
N ALA A 85 4.38 -0.53 12.41
CA ALA A 85 5.67 0.07 12.76
C ALA A 85 6.23 -0.49 14.07
N VAL A 86 5.40 -0.67 15.10
CA VAL A 86 5.85 -1.25 16.38
C VAL A 86 6.33 -2.69 16.19
N ILE A 87 5.59 -3.51 15.44
CA ILE A 87 5.91 -4.92 15.19
C ILE A 87 7.17 -5.07 14.32
N THR A 88 7.31 -4.24 13.29
CA THR A 88 8.39 -4.38 12.29
C THR A 88 9.65 -3.59 12.62
N SER A 89 9.59 -2.56 13.48
CA SER A 89 10.73 -1.69 13.81
C SER A 89 11.98 -2.45 14.27
N LYS A 90 11.80 -3.52 15.05
CA LYS A 90 12.90 -4.35 15.56
C LYS A 90 13.58 -5.14 14.44
N ASN A 91 12.80 -5.74 13.55
CA ASN A 91 13.32 -6.52 12.41
C ASN A 91 13.89 -5.62 11.30
N VAL A 92 13.42 -4.39 11.15
CA VAL A 92 13.97 -3.47 10.14
C VAL A 92 15.36 -2.99 10.54
N ARG A 93 15.58 -2.67 11.83
CA ARG A 93 16.88 -2.20 12.33
C ARG A 93 18.00 -3.22 12.14
N THR A 94 17.71 -4.52 12.13
CA THR A 94 18.71 -5.59 12.03
C THR A 94 19.32 -5.78 10.65
N TRP A 95 18.74 -5.21 9.59
CA TRP A 95 19.33 -5.20 8.24
C TRP A 95 19.55 -3.78 7.73
N TYR A 96 18.60 -2.86 8.00
CA TYR A 96 18.65 -1.50 7.48
C TYR A 96 19.78 -0.68 8.10
N ASP A 97 20.12 -0.93 9.37
CA ASP A 97 21.17 -0.18 10.06
C ASP A 97 22.54 -0.88 10.05
N THR A 98 22.56 -2.18 9.88
CA THR A 98 23.73 -3.06 10.01
C THR A 98 24.29 -3.53 8.65
N GLU A 99 23.45 -3.80 7.66
CA GLU A 99 23.86 -4.44 6.41
C GLU A 99 23.94 -3.46 5.23
N ILE A 100 23.23 -2.32 5.30
CA ILE A 100 23.18 -1.35 4.20
C ILE A 100 24.18 -0.21 4.37
N LYS A 101 25.06 -0.04 3.37
CA LYS A 101 25.88 1.17 3.19
C LYS A 101 25.01 2.32 2.69
N LYS A 102 24.77 3.29 3.56
CA LYS A 102 23.89 4.43 3.31
C LYS A 102 24.67 5.63 2.74
N PRO A 103 24.16 6.33 1.72
CA PRO A 103 24.76 7.59 1.27
C PRO A 103 24.66 8.66 2.37
N TRP A 104 25.59 9.62 2.40
CA TRP A 104 25.67 10.62 3.47
C TRP A 104 24.49 11.61 3.51
N PHE A 105 23.78 11.80 2.39
CA PHE A 105 22.69 12.76 2.26
C PHE A 105 21.31 12.18 2.62
N LYS A 106 21.24 10.99 3.21
CA LYS A 106 19.94 10.39 3.55
C LYS A 106 19.25 11.18 4.67
N PRO A 107 17.93 11.44 4.57
CA PRO A 107 17.19 12.04 5.67
C PRO A 107 17.14 11.10 6.88
N PRO A 108 17.01 11.65 8.11
CA PRO A 108 16.86 10.85 9.31
C PRO A 108 15.62 9.94 9.26
N ASN A 109 15.72 8.72 9.82
CA ASN A 109 14.62 7.74 9.78
C ASN A 109 13.32 8.24 10.46
N TRP A 110 13.41 9.18 11.41
CA TRP A 110 12.24 9.72 12.08
C TRP A 110 11.36 10.58 11.15
N LEU A 111 11.90 11.12 10.06
CA LEU A 111 11.19 11.97 9.10
C LEU A 111 10.11 11.20 8.31
N PHE A 112 10.27 9.87 8.19
CA PHE A 112 9.27 9.04 7.50
C PHE A 112 7.90 9.11 8.20
N ALA A 113 7.84 9.17 9.54
CA ALA A 113 6.58 9.18 10.26
C ALA A 113 5.72 10.44 9.98
N PRO A 114 6.27 11.67 10.04
CA PRO A 114 5.57 12.87 9.59
C PRO A 114 5.11 12.82 8.13
N VAL A 115 5.96 12.32 7.22
CA VAL A 115 5.62 12.23 5.78
C VAL A 115 4.43 11.29 5.54
N TRP A 116 4.43 10.10 6.17
CA TRP A 116 3.30 9.17 6.07
C TRP A 116 2.02 9.73 6.66
N THR A 117 2.12 10.43 7.79
CA THR A 117 0.97 11.12 8.42
C THR A 117 0.39 12.16 7.48
N ALA A 118 1.25 13.01 6.88
CA ALA A 118 0.81 14.02 5.92
C ALA A 118 0.15 13.38 4.69
N LEU A 119 0.71 12.30 4.15
CA LEU A 119 0.17 11.58 3.00
C LEU A 119 -1.21 10.99 3.30
N TYR A 120 -1.36 10.27 4.41
CA TYR A 120 -2.65 9.66 4.78
C TYR A 120 -3.70 10.70 5.15
N THR A 121 -3.28 11.83 5.70
CA THR A 121 -4.17 12.97 5.96
C THR A 121 -4.63 13.63 4.66
N ALA A 122 -3.75 13.72 3.65
CA ALA A 122 -4.10 14.28 2.34
C ALA A 122 -4.96 13.33 1.47
N MET A 123 -4.96 12.03 1.79
CA MET A 123 -5.76 11.02 1.08
C MET A 123 -7.17 10.83 1.64
N GLY A 124 -7.41 11.20 2.91
CA GLY A 124 -8.73 11.10 3.57
C GLY A 124 -9.60 12.33 3.34
#